data_AF-A0A081R5J2-F1
#
_entry.id   AF-A0A081R5J2-F1
#
_cell.length_a   1.000
_cell.length_b   1.000
_cell.length_c   1.000
_cell.angle_alpha   90.00
_cell.angle_beta   90.00
_cell.angle_gamma   90.00
#
_symmetry.space_group_name_H-M   'P 1'
#
loop_
_entity.id
_entity.type
_entity.pdbx_description
1 polymer ?
#
loop_
_entity_poly.entity_id
_entity_poly.type
_entity_poly.pdbx_seq_one_letter_code
_entity_poly.pdbx_strand_id
1 'polypeptide(L)'
;MGELNYFTGEFSEFELKNHFDSLDENKLKYELENFINQYLDLSEEEQLKYADKVLYVCMNLIEKIGKTAAKNILVILNKILLNNVQSFDWFESLEYFIILYRYLFFTMEYEEYSILFEDESYFLRILELVLDDGFEGTKSLAFSILIVLNQLFEQNSLPEERRIYFKRKYESLIRFILENNGFENDIYGYFRLDELVSIFQFDHLKTINNHYINNPQSDSVGKYLDFVSRRFDVVIKDSIDVVRKIAEENDSDIIRNQAIKLIEKYDNDYLNEQSDSEFILSSEANQLLKQADKIIYYIRSKLTVDANELKEIGSFGHYTKIDTLTNFLIKADWKNESNSETQPPFLRLTNLKQLNDPMEGRVIYDYLGIDNTFFQQYQTSNVFISSITIVSDSLPMWKEYADSSRGAFLEYDMSYLEDIVAHKSIEFVKVHYLDLMSENKDETDVGKSLDNLKQIFKKLKELEAKEELKSFAEKLKKISYLFKVKDYEYEMEYRILINLDDTAIQNIINRDANDSSNEKYLKKEEIGLEIFDKVNYKDFRKYIVLSPRDNGRYDLFVYINLAPLKYSKVILGPKVTDADYIAPYLKLANPDIEIENSKIPYR
;
A
#
# COMPACT_ATOMS: atom_id res chain seq x y z
N MET A 1 6.85 -23.33 40.36
CA MET A 1 7.32 -24.13 39.21
C MET A 1 8.78 -24.43 39.48
N GLY A 2 9.23 -25.68 39.34
CA GLY A 2 10.67 -25.94 39.38
C GLY A 2 11.32 -25.22 38.20
N GLU A 3 12.47 -24.58 38.42
CA GLU A 3 13.24 -23.95 37.34
C GLU A 3 13.52 -25.02 36.27
N LEU A 4 12.87 -24.88 35.12
CA LEU A 4 13.15 -25.70 33.94
C LEU A 4 14.58 -25.38 33.50
N ASN A 5 15.45 -26.38 33.48
CA ASN A 5 16.77 -26.24 32.89
C ASN A 5 16.65 -26.49 31.38
N TYR A 6 16.84 -25.44 30.59
CA TYR A 6 16.64 -25.49 29.13
C TYR A 6 17.83 -26.09 28.37
N PHE A 7 18.99 -26.22 29.03
CA PHE A 7 20.26 -26.64 28.41
C PHE A 7 20.67 -28.07 28.82
N THR A 8 19.71 -28.95 29.09
CA THR A 8 19.95 -30.38 29.38
C THR A 8 20.16 -31.23 28.12
N GLY A 9 19.84 -30.68 26.94
CA GLY A 9 19.86 -31.41 25.67
C GLY A 9 18.57 -32.17 25.35
N GLU A 10 17.55 -32.12 26.21
CA GLU A 10 16.26 -32.81 26.02
C GLU A 10 15.32 -32.07 25.05
N PHE A 11 15.48 -30.76 24.89
CA PHE A 11 14.64 -29.95 24.00
C PHE A 11 15.30 -29.70 22.64
N SER A 12 14.54 -29.92 21.56
CA SER A 12 14.83 -29.39 20.23
C SER A 12 14.45 -27.90 20.11
N GLU A 13 14.95 -27.21 19.08
CA GLU A 13 14.60 -25.81 18.76
C GLU A 13 13.08 -25.62 18.63
N PHE A 14 12.41 -26.54 17.94
CA PHE A 14 10.97 -26.48 17.71
C PHE A 14 10.17 -26.69 19.01
N GLU A 15 10.65 -27.55 19.90
CA GLU A 15 10.01 -27.76 21.21
C GLU A 15 10.17 -26.55 22.13
N LEU A 16 11.34 -25.88 22.10
CA LEU A 16 11.54 -24.62 22.83
C LEU A 16 10.61 -23.54 22.29
N LYS A 17 10.51 -23.38 20.97
CA LYS A 17 9.60 -22.39 20.37
C LYS A 17 8.14 -22.65 20.74
N ASN A 18 7.66 -23.89 20.57
CA ASN A 18 6.28 -24.24 20.93
C ASN A 18 6.00 -24.02 22.42
N HIS A 19 6.99 -24.27 23.28
CA HIS A 19 6.87 -23.98 24.70
C HIS A 19 6.65 -22.49 24.94
N PHE A 20 7.51 -21.63 24.40
CA PHE A 20 7.37 -20.18 24.56
C PHE A 20 6.09 -19.62 23.92
N ASP A 21 5.72 -20.08 22.72
CA ASP A 21 4.51 -19.67 22.01
C ASP A 21 3.21 -20.04 22.77
N SER A 22 3.28 -21.02 23.69
CA SER A 22 2.13 -21.43 24.52
C SER A 22 1.92 -20.56 25.77
N LEU A 23 2.88 -19.68 26.11
CA LEU A 23 2.85 -18.88 27.32
C LEU A 23 2.10 -17.55 27.11
N ASP A 24 1.40 -17.11 28.16
CA ASP A 24 0.87 -15.75 28.22
C ASP A 24 2.00 -14.72 28.35
N GLU A 25 1.76 -13.45 28.00
CA GLU A 25 2.80 -12.43 27.85
C GLU A 25 3.63 -12.20 29.12
N ASN A 26 3.00 -12.27 30.30
CA ASN A 26 3.70 -12.09 31.58
C ASN A 26 4.62 -13.29 31.90
N LYS A 27 4.15 -14.51 31.66
CA LYS A 27 4.97 -15.72 31.85
C LYS A 27 6.06 -15.84 30.80
N LEU A 28 5.76 -15.49 29.54
CA LEU A 28 6.70 -15.53 28.44
C LEU A 28 7.95 -14.70 28.76
N LYS A 29 7.76 -13.46 29.23
CA LYS A 29 8.87 -12.59 29.59
C LYS A 29 9.74 -13.18 30.70
N TYR A 30 9.11 -13.67 31.77
CA TYR A 30 9.82 -14.27 32.91
C TYR A 30 10.62 -15.52 32.49
N GLU A 31 10.01 -16.42 31.71
CA GLU A 31 10.70 -17.64 31.27
C GLU A 31 11.80 -17.37 30.24
N LEU A 32 11.63 -16.37 29.37
CA LEU A 32 12.70 -15.94 28.46
C LEU A 32 13.89 -15.30 29.21
N GLU A 33 13.63 -14.50 30.25
CA GLU A 33 14.68 -13.98 31.12
C GLU A 33 15.43 -15.12 31.83
N ASN A 34 14.72 -16.14 32.33
CA ASN A 34 15.35 -17.33 32.91
C ASN A 34 16.19 -18.11 31.90
N PHE A 35 15.65 -18.34 30.69
CA PHE A 35 16.35 -19.01 29.60
C PHE A 35 17.67 -18.31 29.26
N ILE A 36 17.65 -16.99 29.15
CA ILE A 36 18.86 -16.21 28.86
C ILE A 36 19.84 -16.28 30.02
N ASN A 37 19.39 -16.02 31.26
CA ASN A 37 20.28 -16.04 32.42
C ASN A 37 20.97 -17.40 32.57
N GLN A 38 20.23 -18.51 32.38
CA GLN A 38 20.81 -19.84 32.35
C GLN A 38 21.91 -19.98 31.30
N TYR A 39 21.70 -19.46 30.08
CA TYR A 39 22.72 -19.49 29.02
C TYR A 39 23.95 -18.64 29.36
N LEU A 40 23.74 -17.45 29.93
CA LEU A 40 24.83 -16.56 30.34
C LEU A 40 25.72 -17.20 31.43
N ASP A 41 25.15 -18.05 32.28
CA ASP A 41 25.85 -18.77 33.36
C ASP A 41 26.58 -20.05 32.91
N LEU A 42 26.36 -20.52 31.67
CA LEU A 42 27.03 -21.69 31.11
C LEU A 42 28.54 -21.44 30.88
N SER A 43 29.33 -22.52 30.87
CA SER A 43 30.73 -22.45 30.45
C SER A 43 30.86 -22.12 28.95
N GLU A 44 32.00 -21.57 28.51
CA GLU A 44 32.19 -21.19 27.10
C GLU A 44 32.01 -22.38 26.13
N GLU A 45 32.39 -23.60 26.54
CA GLU A 45 32.15 -24.83 25.76
C GLU A 45 30.66 -25.17 25.65
N GLU A 46 29.89 -25.00 26.72
CA GLU A 46 28.44 -25.23 26.73
C GLU A 46 27.70 -24.14 25.97
N GLN A 47 28.13 -22.88 26.10
CA GLN A 47 27.54 -21.79 25.34
C GLN A 47 27.72 -22.00 23.84
N LEU A 48 28.90 -22.46 23.39
CA LEU A 48 29.14 -22.84 22.00
C LEU A 48 28.20 -23.97 21.56
N LYS A 49 28.04 -25.00 22.39
CA LYS A 49 27.20 -26.18 22.11
C LYS A 49 25.72 -25.84 21.91
N TYR A 50 25.20 -24.80 22.57
CA TYR A 50 23.79 -24.42 22.54
C TYR A 50 23.52 -23.10 21.80
N ALA A 51 24.52 -22.53 21.12
CA ALA A 51 24.41 -21.23 20.46
C ALA A 51 23.34 -21.21 19.36
N ASP A 52 23.24 -22.27 18.56
CA ASP A 52 22.21 -22.51 17.55
C ASP A 52 20.78 -22.36 18.11
N LYS A 53 20.50 -23.07 19.22
CA LYS A 53 19.19 -23.03 19.87
C LYS A 53 18.84 -21.66 20.41
N VAL A 54 19.85 -20.97 20.96
CA VAL A 54 19.66 -19.63 21.51
C VAL A 54 19.42 -18.61 20.40
N LEU A 55 20.16 -18.71 19.29
CA LEU A 55 19.93 -17.89 18.11
C LEU A 55 18.51 -18.09 17.58
N TYR A 56 18.06 -19.33 17.41
CA TYR A 56 16.70 -19.63 16.95
C TYR A 56 15.62 -19.03 17.85
N VAL A 57 15.72 -19.21 19.17
CA VAL A 57 14.74 -18.65 20.13
C VAL A 57 14.77 -17.12 20.13
N CYS A 58 15.97 -16.52 20.17
CA CYS A 58 16.12 -15.07 20.21
C CYS A 58 15.64 -14.42 18.90
N MET A 59 15.95 -15.00 17.74
CA MET A 59 15.49 -14.51 16.44
C MET A 59 13.97 -14.32 16.41
N ASN A 60 13.22 -15.20 17.08
CA ASN A 60 11.77 -15.10 17.13
C ASN A 60 11.27 -14.14 18.22
N LEU A 61 11.94 -14.05 19.37
CA LEU A 61 11.37 -13.48 20.60
C LEU A 61 12.16 -12.33 21.24
N ILE A 62 13.25 -11.85 20.62
CA ILE A 62 14.16 -10.86 21.25
C ILE A 62 13.47 -9.56 21.69
N GLU A 63 12.44 -9.12 20.97
CA GLU A 63 11.67 -7.91 21.31
C GLU A 63 10.94 -8.03 22.65
N LYS A 64 10.64 -9.26 23.10
CA LYS A 64 9.95 -9.55 24.37
C LYS A 64 10.89 -9.65 25.57
N ILE A 65 12.19 -9.83 25.32
CA ILE A 65 13.24 -10.09 26.32
C ILE A 65 13.74 -8.80 27.01
N GLY A 66 13.49 -7.64 26.41
CA GLY A 66 13.92 -6.34 26.93
C GLY A 66 15.39 -6.01 26.63
N LYS A 67 15.68 -4.71 26.57
CA LYS A 67 16.95 -4.14 26.07
C LYS A 67 18.20 -4.71 26.74
N THR A 68 18.24 -4.80 28.06
CA THR A 68 19.46 -5.23 28.81
C THR A 68 19.80 -6.69 28.57
N ALA A 69 18.80 -7.57 28.62
CA ALA A 69 19.02 -8.99 28.35
C ALA A 69 19.41 -9.23 26.88
N ALA A 70 18.77 -8.50 25.94
CA ALA A 70 19.12 -8.54 24.53
C ALA A 70 20.58 -8.09 24.27
N LYS A 71 21.05 -7.06 24.97
CA LYS A 71 22.46 -6.64 24.92
C LYS A 71 23.39 -7.76 25.36
N ASN A 72 23.15 -8.32 26.55
CA ASN A 72 24.05 -9.29 27.16
C ASN A 72 24.16 -10.54 26.30
N ILE A 73 23.05 -11.03 25.76
CA ILE A 73 23.07 -12.20 24.88
C ILE A 73 23.81 -11.92 23.57
N LEU A 74 23.59 -10.76 22.92
CA LEU A 74 24.29 -10.39 21.70
C LEU A 74 25.80 -10.26 21.91
N VAL A 75 26.25 -9.70 23.03
CA VAL A 75 27.68 -9.58 23.35
C VAL A 75 28.33 -10.96 23.50
N ILE A 76 27.67 -11.90 24.19
CA ILE A 76 28.18 -13.27 24.35
C ILE A 76 28.18 -13.99 22.99
N LEU A 77 27.07 -13.94 22.24
CA LEU A 77 26.98 -14.55 20.91
C LEU A 77 28.02 -13.97 19.95
N ASN A 78 28.24 -12.65 19.95
CA ASN A 78 29.29 -12.01 19.16
C ASN A 78 30.66 -12.63 19.44
N LYS A 79 31.02 -12.84 20.72
CA LYS A 79 32.29 -13.47 21.10
C LYS A 79 32.37 -14.94 20.65
N ILE A 80 31.32 -15.72 20.92
CA ILE A 80 31.30 -17.17 20.62
C ILE A 80 31.38 -17.42 19.12
N LEU A 81 30.55 -16.72 18.35
CA LEU A 81 30.48 -16.88 16.91
C LEU A 81 31.78 -16.40 16.24
N LEU A 82 32.36 -15.29 16.71
CA LEU A 82 33.64 -14.79 16.20
C LEU A 82 34.80 -15.76 16.44
N ASN A 83 34.87 -16.42 17.60
CA ASN A 83 35.92 -17.38 17.90
C ASN A 83 35.76 -18.70 17.13
N ASN A 84 34.56 -18.97 16.60
CA ASN A 84 34.19 -20.25 16.01
C ASN A 84 33.52 -20.08 14.64
N VAL A 85 33.91 -19.08 13.84
CA VAL A 85 33.26 -18.77 12.54
C VAL A 85 33.16 -19.99 11.61
N GLN A 86 34.13 -20.91 11.67
CA GLN A 86 34.15 -22.12 10.83
C GLN A 86 33.19 -23.23 11.30
N SER A 87 32.62 -23.11 12.51
CA SER A 87 31.74 -24.11 13.12
C SER A 87 30.27 -23.87 12.84
N PHE A 88 29.92 -22.73 12.23
CA PHE A 88 28.56 -22.32 11.94
C PHE A 88 28.33 -22.16 10.44
N ASP A 89 27.11 -22.44 9.98
CA ASP A 89 26.71 -22.24 8.60
C ASP A 89 26.24 -20.78 8.39
N TRP A 90 25.87 -20.43 7.16
CA TRP A 90 25.29 -19.13 6.84
C TRP A 90 23.97 -18.88 7.58
N PHE A 91 23.27 -19.94 8.01
CA PHE A 91 21.98 -19.82 8.67
C PHE A 91 22.11 -19.17 10.07
N GLU A 92 23.06 -19.60 10.90
CA GLU A 92 23.27 -19.01 12.23
C GLU A 92 23.75 -17.55 12.13
N SER A 93 24.53 -17.23 11.10
CA SER A 93 24.92 -15.85 10.78
C SER A 93 23.69 -14.99 10.46
N LEU A 94 22.74 -15.53 9.68
CA LEU A 94 21.46 -14.88 9.36
C LEU A 94 20.64 -14.63 10.64
N GLU A 95 20.50 -15.63 11.51
CA GLU A 95 19.77 -15.49 12.77
C GLU A 95 20.38 -14.41 13.65
N TYR A 96 21.71 -14.40 13.79
CA TYR A 96 22.43 -13.37 14.53
C TYR A 96 22.15 -11.96 13.99
N PHE A 97 22.15 -11.78 12.66
CA PHE A 97 21.84 -10.48 12.06
C PHE A 97 20.40 -10.04 12.25
N ILE A 98 19.44 -10.95 12.24
CA ILE A 98 18.04 -10.62 12.55
C ILE A 98 17.91 -10.16 14.01
N ILE A 99 18.58 -10.83 14.94
CA ILE A 99 18.59 -10.43 16.35
C ILE A 99 19.25 -9.06 16.51
N LEU A 100 20.40 -8.84 15.88
CA LEU A 100 21.13 -7.57 15.90
C LEU A 100 20.29 -6.43 15.32
N TYR A 101 19.63 -6.65 14.19
CA TYR A 101 18.69 -5.70 13.58
C TYR A 101 17.56 -5.31 14.53
N ARG A 102 16.89 -6.30 15.14
CA ARG A 102 15.79 -6.05 16.09
C ARG A 102 16.26 -5.33 17.35
N TYR A 103 17.46 -5.65 17.83
CA TYR A 103 18.05 -4.98 18.98
C TYR A 103 18.29 -3.49 18.74
N LEU A 104 18.67 -3.09 17.53
CA LEU A 104 18.86 -1.68 17.16
C LEU A 104 17.55 -0.87 17.09
N PHE A 105 16.36 -1.46 17.28
CA PHE A 105 15.13 -0.67 17.46
C PHE A 105 14.97 -0.08 18.85
N PHE A 106 15.73 -0.55 19.84
CA PHE A 106 15.76 0.13 21.13
C PHE A 106 16.45 1.49 21.00
N THR A 107 16.01 2.48 21.77
CA THR A 107 16.76 3.75 21.88
C THR A 107 18.05 3.50 22.66
N MET A 108 19.20 3.76 22.05
CA MET A 108 20.51 3.36 22.58
C MET A 108 21.52 4.50 22.60
N GLU A 109 22.42 4.45 23.58
CA GLU A 109 23.68 5.21 23.54
C GLU A 109 24.72 4.41 22.75
N TYR A 110 25.72 5.08 22.16
CA TYR A 110 26.70 4.42 21.28
C TYR A 110 27.45 3.28 21.99
N GLU A 111 27.82 3.47 23.26
CA GLU A 111 28.54 2.51 24.08
C GLU A 111 27.74 1.22 24.34
N GLU A 112 26.43 1.22 24.10
CA GLU A 112 25.60 0.05 24.34
C GLU A 112 25.60 -0.94 23.18
N TYR A 113 25.95 -0.50 21.96
CA TYR A 113 26.06 -1.38 20.79
C TYR A 113 27.45 -1.35 20.13
N SER A 114 28.34 -0.42 20.49
CA SER A 114 29.63 -0.24 19.80
C SER A 114 30.43 -1.52 19.65
N ILE A 115 30.47 -2.35 20.70
CA ILE A 115 31.19 -3.63 20.75
C ILE A 115 30.74 -4.63 19.67
N LEU A 116 29.48 -4.56 19.24
CA LEU A 116 28.91 -5.43 18.19
C LEU A 116 29.33 -4.99 16.78
N PHE A 117 30.01 -3.85 16.67
CA PHE A 117 30.42 -3.20 15.43
C PHE A 117 31.91 -2.79 15.42
N GLU A 118 32.67 -3.08 16.47
CA GLU A 118 34.12 -2.89 16.53
C GLU A 118 34.86 -3.77 15.53
N ASP A 119 36.11 -3.42 15.19
CA ASP A 119 36.89 -4.09 14.15
C ASP A 119 37.03 -5.62 14.41
N GLU A 120 36.98 -6.03 15.68
CA GLU A 120 36.94 -7.42 16.14
C GLU A 120 35.51 -7.90 16.46
N SER A 121 34.51 -7.46 15.69
CA SER A 121 33.12 -7.93 15.83
C SER A 121 32.81 -9.05 14.83
N TYR A 122 31.90 -9.94 15.23
CA TYR A 122 31.38 -10.98 14.33
C TYR A 122 30.70 -10.37 13.10
N PHE A 123 30.00 -9.26 13.28
CA PHE A 123 29.35 -8.52 12.20
C PHE A 123 30.35 -8.10 11.10
N LEU A 124 31.44 -7.41 11.48
CA LEU A 124 32.44 -6.97 10.51
C LEU A 124 33.17 -8.15 9.88
N ARG A 125 33.43 -9.21 10.66
CA ARG A 125 34.07 -10.42 10.14
C ARG A 125 33.25 -11.09 9.03
N ILE A 126 31.95 -11.27 9.24
CA ILE A 126 31.07 -11.87 8.24
C ILE A 126 30.88 -10.94 7.04
N LEU A 127 30.77 -9.62 7.27
CA LEU A 127 30.73 -8.63 6.17
C LEU A 127 31.95 -8.75 5.25
N GLU A 128 33.16 -8.89 5.81
CA GLU A 128 34.38 -9.06 5.02
C GLU A 128 34.36 -10.38 4.24
N LEU A 129 33.91 -11.48 4.85
CA LEU A 129 33.77 -12.77 4.16
C LEU A 129 32.75 -12.73 3.02
N VAL A 130 31.66 -11.98 3.18
CA VAL A 130 30.65 -11.77 2.13
C VAL A 130 31.25 -10.98 0.97
N LEU A 131 32.03 -9.92 1.26
CA LEU A 131 32.69 -9.11 0.22
C LEU A 131 33.77 -9.87 -0.55
N ASP A 132 34.39 -10.87 0.07
CA ASP A 132 35.44 -11.71 -0.54
C ASP A 132 34.88 -12.89 -1.37
N ASP A 133 33.55 -12.99 -1.54
CA ASP A 133 32.83 -14.05 -2.29
C ASP A 133 33.14 -15.48 -1.80
N GLY A 134 33.12 -15.69 -0.49
CA GLY A 134 33.79 -16.84 0.12
C GLY A 134 32.97 -18.12 0.35
N PHE A 135 31.63 -18.11 0.38
CA PHE A 135 30.86 -19.29 0.84
C PHE A 135 29.36 -19.32 0.48
N GLU A 136 28.74 -20.50 0.69
CA GLU A 136 27.30 -20.75 0.50
C GLU A 136 26.44 -19.82 1.37
N GLY A 137 25.35 -19.26 0.83
CA GLY A 137 24.49 -18.32 1.58
C GLY A 137 24.91 -16.85 1.56
N THR A 138 25.99 -16.49 0.84
CA THR A 138 26.47 -15.10 0.69
C THR A 138 25.38 -14.11 0.28
N LYS A 139 24.44 -14.50 -0.61
CA LYS A 139 23.30 -13.64 -1.01
C LYS A 139 22.37 -13.32 0.16
N SER A 140 21.96 -14.33 0.93
CA SER A 140 21.07 -14.17 2.08
C SER A 140 21.72 -13.31 3.17
N LEU A 141 23.03 -13.46 3.36
CA LEU A 141 23.79 -12.67 4.32
C LEU A 141 24.00 -11.22 3.87
N ALA A 142 24.28 -10.98 2.59
CA ALA A 142 24.41 -9.64 2.05
C ALA A 142 23.17 -8.79 2.33
N PHE A 143 21.97 -9.33 2.09
CA PHE A 143 20.71 -8.67 2.42
C PHE A 143 20.56 -8.37 3.92
N SER A 144 20.90 -9.34 4.76
CA SER A 144 20.76 -9.22 6.22
C SER A 144 21.72 -8.18 6.79
N ILE A 145 22.94 -8.10 6.25
CA ILE A 145 23.92 -7.08 6.58
C ILE A 145 23.41 -5.70 6.15
N LEU A 146 22.81 -5.56 4.97
CA LEU A 146 22.21 -4.30 4.52
C LEU A 146 21.14 -3.80 5.49
N ILE A 147 20.26 -4.68 5.96
CA ILE A 147 19.21 -4.32 6.91
C ILE A 147 19.80 -3.86 8.25
N VAL A 148 20.82 -4.54 8.75
CA VAL A 148 21.51 -4.14 9.99
C VAL A 148 22.18 -2.77 9.82
N LEU A 149 22.90 -2.54 8.71
CA LEU A 149 23.54 -1.24 8.43
C LEU A 149 22.50 -0.12 8.31
N ASN A 150 21.36 -0.39 7.67
CA ASN A 150 20.25 0.55 7.58
C ASN A 150 19.80 1.00 8.99
N GLN A 151 19.47 0.05 9.86
CA GLN A 151 19.03 0.36 11.22
C GLN A 151 20.14 1.01 12.08
N LEU A 152 21.40 0.72 11.78
CA LEU A 152 22.55 1.36 12.43
C LEU A 152 22.65 2.85 12.07
N PHE A 153 22.34 3.23 10.82
CA PHE A 153 22.39 4.63 10.40
C PHE A 153 21.28 5.48 11.00
N GLU A 154 20.12 4.89 11.31
CA GLU A 154 19.01 5.52 12.04
C GLU A 154 19.37 5.85 13.51
N GLN A 155 20.48 5.31 14.05
CA GLN A 155 20.94 5.65 15.39
C GLN A 155 21.56 7.06 15.42
N ASN A 156 20.88 7.98 16.11
CA ASN A 156 21.38 9.34 16.34
C ASN A 156 22.69 9.37 17.15
N SER A 157 22.94 8.36 17.98
CA SER A 157 24.15 8.23 18.80
C SER A 157 25.40 7.82 18.02
N LEU A 158 25.28 7.35 16.77
CA LEU A 158 26.42 6.85 15.99
C LEU A 158 27.42 7.99 15.67
N PRO A 159 28.68 7.92 16.14
CA PRO A 159 29.68 8.96 15.90
C PRO A 159 29.96 9.16 14.41
N GLU A 160 30.20 10.40 13.99
CA GLU A 160 30.36 10.75 12.57
C GLU A 160 31.53 10.00 11.91
N GLU A 161 32.65 9.81 12.61
CA GLU A 161 33.78 9.03 12.10
C GLU A 161 33.40 7.58 11.78
N ARG A 162 32.59 6.96 12.65
CA ARG A 162 32.10 5.59 12.46
C ARG A 162 31.02 5.55 11.39
N ARG A 163 30.16 6.57 11.32
CA ARG A 163 29.20 6.75 10.23
C ARG A 163 29.90 6.77 8.87
N ILE A 164 30.97 7.56 8.72
CA ILE A 164 31.78 7.61 7.49
C ILE A 164 32.41 6.24 7.17
N TYR A 165 32.92 5.53 8.18
CA TYR A 165 33.47 4.18 8.01
C TYR A 165 32.42 3.19 7.48
N PHE A 166 31.25 3.12 8.12
CA PHE A 166 30.18 2.22 7.71
C PHE A 166 29.57 2.60 6.37
N LYS A 167 29.54 3.89 6.01
CA LYS A 167 29.15 4.33 4.66
C LYS A 167 30.04 3.73 3.58
N ARG A 168 31.37 3.70 3.78
CA ARG A 168 32.30 3.05 2.82
C ARG A 168 32.09 1.55 2.71
N LYS A 169 31.90 0.87 3.85
CA LYS A 169 31.59 -0.57 3.89
C LYS A 169 30.26 -0.89 3.21
N TYR A 170 29.25 -0.03 3.41
CA TYR A 170 27.95 -0.11 2.76
C TYR A 170 28.08 0.04 1.24
N GLU A 171 28.86 1.01 0.75
CA GLU A 171 29.16 1.17 -0.69
C GLU A 171 29.79 -0.09 -1.31
N SER A 172 30.76 -0.71 -0.61
CA SER A 172 31.37 -1.95 -1.05
C SER A 172 30.36 -3.10 -1.15
N LEU A 173 29.47 -3.22 -0.16
CA LEU A 173 28.43 -4.26 -0.14
C LEU A 173 27.43 -4.08 -1.28
N ILE A 174 26.99 -2.84 -1.54
CA ILE A 174 26.09 -2.55 -2.66
C ILE A 174 26.76 -2.91 -3.98
N ARG A 175 28.03 -2.55 -4.18
CA ARG A 175 28.76 -2.91 -5.40
C ARG A 175 28.84 -4.43 -5.58
N PHE A 176 29.20 -5.15 -4.52
CA PHE A 176 29.26 -6.60 -4.52
C PHE A 176 27.92 -7.24 -4.91
N ILE A 177 26.81 -6.76 -4.35
CA ILE A 177 25.46 -7.24 -4.66
C ILE A 177 25.12 -7.02 -6.14
N LEU A 178 25.39 -5.81 -6.64
CA LEU A 178 25.12 -5.44 -8.03
C LEU A 178 25.94 -6.28 -9.03
N GLU A 179 27.18 -6.61 -8.69
CA GLU A 179 28.06 -7.45 -9.52
C GLU A 179 27.62 -8.93 -9.54
N ASN A 180 26.99 -9.43 -8.48
CA ASN A 180 26.66 -10.85 -8.29
C ASN A 180 25.20 -11.25 -8.57
N ASN A 181 24.42 -10.38 -9.23
CA ASN A 181 23.05 -10.65 -9.71
C ASN A 181 22.04 -11.10 -8.62
N GLY A 182 22.21 -10.69 -7.36
CA GLY A 182 21.16 -10.81 -6.33
C GLY A 182 20.27 -9.57 -6.40
N PHE A 183 19.21 -9.60 -7.23
CA PHE A 183 18.58 -8.32 -7.63
C PHE A 183 17.31 -7.95 -6.86
N GLU A 184 16.30 -8.80 -6.71
CA GLU A 184 14.98 -8.26 -6.35
C GLU A 184 14.82 -7.91 -4.85
N ASN A 185 15.32 -8.76 -3.94
CA ASN A 185 15.30 -8.48 -2.50
C ASN A 185 16.35 -7.42 -2.11
N ASP A 186 17.51 -7.39 -2.76
CA ASP A 186 18.58 -6.44 -2.40
C ASP A 186 18.32 -5.03 -2.93
N ILE A 187 17.71 -4.88 -4.11
CA ILE A 187 17.17 -3.60 -4.61
C ILE A 187 16.10 -3.07 -3.63
N TYR A 188 15.38 -3.94 -2.92
CA TYR A 188 14.38 -3.48 -1.96
C TYR A 188 14.99 -2.71 -0.78
N GLY A 189 16.14 -3.18 -0.27
CA GLY A 189 16.92 -2.45 0.73
C GLY A 189 17.38 -1.09 0.21
N TYR A 190 17.79 -1.02 -1.06
CA TYR A 190 18.25 0.19 -1.73
C TYR A 190 17.21 1.33 -1.73
N PHE A 191 15.93 1.03 -1.96
CA PHE A 191 14.87 2.05 -2.02
C PHE A 191 14.33 2.55 -0.67
N ARG A 192 14.59 1.81 0.42
CA ARG A 192 14.17 2.19 1.78
C ARG A 192 15.04 3.29 2.41
N LEU A 193 16.16 3.65 1.77
CA LEU A 193 17.19 4.51 2.34
C LEU A 193 17.16 5.91 1.74
N ASP A 194 16.15 6.69 2.09
CA ASP A 194 16.09 8.09 1.69
C ASP A 194 17.32 8.88 2.21
N GLU A 195 17.87 8.54 3.37
CA GLU A 195 19.02 9.28 3.91
C GLU A 195 20.36 8.90 3.26
N LEU A 196 20.46 7.74 2.60
CA LEU A 196 21.69 7.29 1.93
C LEU A 196 21.69 7.60 0.43
N VAL A 197 20.74 8.39 -0.05
CA VAL A 197 20.71 8.83 -1.45
C VAL A 197 21.97 9.60 -1.85
N SER A 198 22.61 10.28 -0.90
CA SER A 198 23.90 10.94 -1.12
C SER A 198 25.06 9.98 -1.43
N ILE A 199 24.88 8.67 -1.17
CA ILE A 199 25.86 7.60 -1.39
C ILE A 199 25.61 6.92 -2.74
N PHE A 200 24.51 7.26 -3.42
CA PHE A 200 24.21 6.71 -4.73
C PHE A 200 25.23 7.17 -5.78
N GLN A 201 25.90 6.19 -6.37
CA GLN A 201 26.71 6.40 -7.56
C GLN A 201 25.78 6.26 -8.77
N PHE A 202 25.97 7.10 -9.79
CA PHE A 202 25.21 7.03 -11.06
C PHE A 202 25.25 5.62 -11.67
N ASP A 203 26.34 4.88 -11.48
CA ASP A 203 26.48 3.49 -11.94
C ASP A 203 25.49 2.53 -11.28
N HIS A 204 25.11 2.75 -10.01
CA HIS A 204 24.11 1.92 -9.33
C HIS A 204 22.72 2.14 -9.94
N LEU A 205 22.34 3.40 -10.15
CA LEU A 205 21.08 3.76 -10.79
C LEU A 205 21.00 3.20 -12.21
N LYS A 206 22.11 3.22 -12.96
CA LYS A 206 22.18 2.62 -14.29
C LYS A 206 21.88 1.13 -14.25
N THR A 207 22.45 0.38 -13.31
CA THR A 207 22.18 -1.05 -13.17
C THR A 207 20.73 -1.33 -12.78
N ILE A 208 20.18 -0.55 -11.85
CA ILE A 208 18.76 -0.63 -11.46
C ILE A 208 17.84 -0.33 -12.65
N ASN A 209 18.13 0.73 -13.41
CA ASN A 209 17.39 1.10 -14.61
C ASN A 209 17.48 0.00 -15.67
N ASN A 210 18.66 -0.59 -15.88
CA ASN A 210 18.84 -1.74 -16.78
C ASN A 210 18.06 -2.99 -16.33
N HIS A 211 17.83 -3.16 -15.03
CA HIS A 211 16.97 -4.23 -14.54
C HIS A 211 15.50 -3.96 -14.88
N TYR A 212 14.95 -2.81 -14.47
CA TYR A 212 13.53 -2.50 -14.64
C TYR A 212 13.13 -2.22 -16.09
N ILE A 213 14.03 -1.71 -16.93
CA ILE A 213 13.77 -1.58 -18.38
C ILE A 213 13.56 -2.97 -19.01
N ASN A 214 14.17 -4.02 -18.48
CA ASN A 214 13.98 -5.37 -19.00
C ASN A 214 12.89 -6.15 -18.26
N ASN A 215 12.42 -5.64 -17.11
CA ASN A 215 11.45 -6.30 -16.24
C ASN A 215 10.36 -5.31 -15.76
N PRO A 216 9.57 -4.70 -16.67
CA PRO A 216 8.55 -3.73 -16.29
C PRO A 216 7.39 -4.34 -15.49
N GLN A 217 7.29 -5.67 -15.40
CA GLN A 217 6.29 -6.41 -14.61
C GLN A 217 6.78 -6.86 -13.23
N SER A 218 8.01 -6.50 -12.82
CA SER A 218 8.53 -6.95 -11.53
C SER A 218 7.61 -6.52 -10.39
N ASP A 219 7.47 -7.41 -9.39
CA ASP A 219 6.69 -7.19 -8.18
C ASP A 219 7.15 -5.98 -7.35
N SER A 220 8.37 -5.50 -7.63
CA SER A 220 8.99 -4.37 -6.97
C SER A 220 8.91 -3.04 -7.75
N VAL A 221 8.32 -3.03 -8.95
CA VAL A 221 8.23 -1.84 -9.82
C VAL A 221 7.54 -0.66 -9.12
N GLY A 222 6.49 -0.89 -8.34
CA GLY A 222 5.83 0.19 -7.59
C GLY A 222 6.77 0.90 -6.61
N LYS A 223 7.75 0.18 -6.05
CA LYS A 223 8.76 0.76 -5.15
C LYS A 223 9.81 1.55 -5.91
N TYR A 224 10.17 1.11 -7.11
CA TYR A 224 11.02 1.87 -8.02
C TYR A 224 10.35 3.20 -8.42
N LEU A 225 9.07 3.19 -8.79
CA LEU A 225 8.33 4.41 -9.13
C LEU A 225 8.22 5.35 -7.92
N ASP A 226 7.91 4.83 -6.73
CA ASP A 226 7.90 5.61 -5.49
C ASP A 226 9.26 6.29 -5.22
N PHE A 227 10.35 5.54 -5.37
CA PHE A 227 11.70 6.06 -5.24
C PHE A 227 11.98 7.19 -6.26
N VAL A 228 11.66 6.97 -7.53
CA VAL A 228 11.82 7.97 -8.60
C VAL A 228 10.97 9.21 -8.30
N SER A 229 9.76 9.05 -7.74
CA SER A 229 8.89 10.15 -7.32
C SER A 229 9.52 11.01 -6.22
N ARG A 230 10.03 10.38 -5.16
CA ARG A 230 10.67 11.07 -4.03
C ARG A 230 11.98 11.78 -4.42
N ARG A 231 12.70 11.25 -5.41
CA ARG A 231 13.99 11.77 -5.90
C ARG A 231 13.93 12.35 -7.30
N PHE A 232 12.75 12.81 -7.67
CA PHE A 232 12.43 13.26 -9.02
C PHE A 232 13.52 14.15 -9.62
N ASP A 233 13.86 15.26 -8.98
CA ASP A 233 14.81 16.25 -9.53
C ASP A 233 16.23 15.72 -9.76
N VAL A 234 16.63 14.66 -9.06
CA VAL A 234 17.99 14.09 -9.10
C VAL A 234 18.06 12.86 -10.01
N VAL A 235 17.00 12.05 -10.03
CA VAL A 235 17.01 10.69 -10.61
C VAL A 235 16.27 10.61 -11.94
N ILE A 236 15.21 11.41 -12.13
CA ILE A 236 14.24 11.18 -13.22
C ILE A 236 14.88 11.17 -14.61
N LYS A 237 15.90 12.00 -14.86
CA LYS A 237 16.49 12.14 -16.19
C LYS A 237 17.07 10.83 -16.73
N ASP A 238 17.70 10.04 -15.87
CA ASP A 238 18.31 8.76 -16.26
C ASP A 238 17.31 7.59 -16.18
N SER A 239 16.19 7.80 -15.47
CA SER A 239 15.13 6.80 -15.23
C SER A 239 13.93 6.94 -16.15
N ILE A 240 13.75 8.07 -16.85
CA ILE A 240 12.52 8.39 -17.58
C ILE A 240 12.16 7.35 -18.64
N ASP A 241 13.14 6.80 -19.34
CA ASP A 241 12.89 5.76 -20.36
C ASP A 241 12.39 4.45 -19.72
N VAL A 242 12.84 4.15 -18.50
CA VAL A 242 12.32 3.04 -17.69
C VAL A 242 10.88 3.32 -17.29
N VAL A 243 10.59 4.53 -16.79
CA VAL A 243 9.23 4.93 -16.38
C VAL A 243 8.27 4.88 -17.58
N ARG A 244 8.70 5.36 -18.76
CA ARG A 244 7.93 5.25 -20.01
C ARG A 244 7.64 3.81 -20.37
N LYS A 245 8.64 2.93 -20.31
CA LYS A 245 8.44 1.51 -20.61
C LYS A 245 7.49 0.83 -19.61
N ILE A 246 7.58 1.17 -18.31
CA ILE A 246 6.63 0.71 -17.29
C ILE A 246 5.21 1.18 -17.63
N ALA A 247 5.02 2.45 -17.99
CA ALA A 247 3.73 3.00 -18.39
C ALA A 247 3.13 2.33 -19.64
N GLU A 248 3.98 1.82 -20.54
CA GLU A 248 3.56 1.16 -21.78
C GLU A 248 3.27 -0.34 -21.61
N GLU A 249 4.08 -1.05 -20.81
CA GLU A 249 4.09 -2.50 -20.78
C GLU A 249 3.45 -3.11 -19.53
N ASN A 250 3.40 -2.41 -18.38
CA ASN A 250 2.94 -3.00 -17.11
C ASN A 250 1.45 -3.41 -17.15
N ASP A 251 1.08 -4.51 -16.48
CA ASP A 251 -0.30 -5.03 -16.51
C ASP A 251 -1.22 -4.42 -15.43
N SER A 252 -0.68 -3.76 -14.41
CA SER A 252 -1.44 -3.10 -13.34
C SER A 252 -1.85 -1.68 -13.77
N ASP A 253 -3.13 -1.38 -13.61
CA ASP A 253 -3.67 -0.05 -13.92
C ASP A 253 -3.13 1.00 -12.94
N ILE A 254 -2.95 0.62 -11.67
CA ILE A 254 -2.40 1.46 -10.61
C ILE A 254 -0.95 1.83 -10.94
N ILE A 255 -0.11 0.86 -11.28
CA ILE A 255 1.31 1.07 -11.57
C ILE A 255 1.49 1.93 -12.83
N ARG A 256 0.69 1.67 -13.89
CA ARG A 256 0.71 2.51 -15.10
C ARG A 256 0.32 3.95 -14.80
N ASN A 257 -0.73 4.17 -14.01
CA ASN A 257 -1.14 5.52 -13.60
C ASN A 257 -0.02 6.26 -12.87
N GLN A 258 0.63 5.59 -11.91
CA GLN A 258 1.78 6.15 -11.18
C GLN A 258 2.92 6.55 -12.13
N ALA A 259 3.25 5.67 -13.09
CA ALA A 259 4.28 5.96 -14.09
C ALA A 259 3.91 7.15 -14.99
N ILE A 260 2.65 7.25 -15.43
CA ILE A 260 2.18 8.36 -16.27
C ILE A 260 2.25 9.69 -15.52
N LYS A 261 1.79 9.75 -14.26
CA LYS A 261 1.92 10.97 -13.43
C LYS A 261 3.39 11.43 -13.31
N LEU A 262 4.33 10.49 -13.17
CA LEU A 262 5.76 10.82 -13.13
C LEU A 262 6.27 11.37 -14.47
N ILE A 263 5.81 10.80 -15.58
CA ILE A 263 6.22 11.29 -16.91
C ILE A 263 5.65 12.69 -17.13
N GLU A 264 4.40 12.97 -16.78
CA GLU A 264 3.80 14.30 -16.90
C GLU A 264 4.53 15.36 -16.08
N LYS A 265 4.99 15.01 -14.88
CA LYS A 265 5.80 15.91 -14.05
C LYS A 265 7.14 16.26 -14.72
N TYR A 266 7.67 15.37 -15.55
CA TYR A 266 8.94 15.57 -16.28
C TYR A 266 8.75 16.28 -17.60
N ASP A 267 7.71 15.89 -18.30
CA ASP A 267 7.34 16.28 -19.63
C ASP A 267 5.84 16.60 -19.62
N ASN A 268 5.52 17.88 -19.43
CA ASN A 268 4.14 18.37 -19.36
C ASN A 268 3.30 17.96 -20.60
N ASP A 269 3.98 17.52 -21.67
CA ASP A 269 3.45 17.14 -22.96
C ASP A 269 3.58 15.61 -23.20
N TYR A 270 3.30 14.76 -22.20
CA TYR A 270 3.40 13.28 -22.34
C TYR A 270 2.67 12.66 -23.55
N LEU A 271 1.51 13.22 -23.94
CA LEU A 271 0.80 12.82 -25.17
C LEU A 271 1.31 13.53 -26.43
N ASN A 272 2.10 14.58 -26.26
CA ASN A 272 2.57 15.51 -27.27
C ASN A 272 4.07 15.31 -27.53
N GLU A 273 4.44 14.17 -28.11
CA GLU A 273 5.41 14.28 -29.19
C GLU A 273 4.71 15.07 -30.31
N GLN A 274 4.88 16.41 -30.32
CA GLN A 274 4.35 17.41 -31.28
C GLN A 274 3.06 18.18 -30.89
N SER A 275 3.11 19.01 -29.85
CA SER A 275 2.07 20.00 -29.51
C SER A 275 1.82 21.12 -30.56
N ASP A 276 2.44 21.04 -31.74
CA ASP A 276 2.16 21.92 -32.90
C ASP A 276 1.63 21.17 -34.15
N SER A 277 1.46 19.84 -34.11
CA SER A 277 0.90 19.09 -35.24
C SER A 277 -0.25 18.17 -34.85
N GLU A 278 -1.31 18.19 -35.66
CA GLU A 278 -2.50 17.35 -35.57
C GLU A 278 -2.22 15.93 -35.06
N PHE A 279 -3.01 15.46 -34.08
CA PHE A 279 -3.01 14.07 -33.63
C PHE A 279 -3.04 13.10 -34.83
N ILE A 280 -1.92 12.40 -35.08
CA ILE A 280 -1.76 11.56 -36.27
C ILE A 280 -2.34 10.16 -35.99
N LEU A 281 -3.51 9.90 -36.57
CA LEU A 281 -4.13 8.58 -36.58
C LEU A 281 -3.28 7.58 -37.37
N SER A 282 -3.02 6.41 -36.78
CA SER A 282 -2.43 5.31 -37.53
C SER A 282 -3.39 4.77 -38.60
N SER A 283 -2.84 4.25 -39.70
CA SER A 283 -3.59 3.52 -40.71
C SER A 283 -3.83 2.05 -40.33
N GLU A 284 -3.14 1.52 -39.32
CA GLU A 284 -3.22 0.13 -38.89
C GLU A 284 -4.09 -0.03 -37.64
N ALA A 285 -5.04 -0.96 -37.67
CA ALA A 285 -6.00 -1.19 -36.58
C ALA A 285 -5.32 -1.51 -35.23
N ASN A 286 -4.27 -2.35 -35.25
CA ASN A 286 -3.52 -2.69 -34.04
C ASN A 286 -2.78 -1.49 -33.43
N GLN A 287 -2.27 -0.58 -34.26
CA GLN A 287 -1.59 0.63 -33.79
C GLN A 287 -2.60 1.65 -33.26
N LEU A 288 -3.76 1.79 -33.90
CA LEU A 288 -4.89 2.56 -33.38
C LEU A 288 -5.32 2.07 -31.99
N LEU A 289 -5.37 0.75 -31.77
CA LEU A 289 -5.69 0.18 -30.46
C LEU A 289 -4.63 0.51 -29.40
N LYS A 290 -3.34 0.54 -29.76
CA LYS A 290 -2.25 1.00 -28.87
C LYS A 290 -2.37 2.49 -28.56
N GLN A 291 -2.69 3.32 -29.55
CA GLN A 291 -2.96 4.75 -29.35
C GLN A 291 -4.13 4.94 -28.38
N ALA A 292 -5.22 4.19 -28.56
CA ALA A 292 -6.37 4.24 -27.67
C ALA A 292 -6.02 3.82 -26.24
N ASP A 293 -5.24 2.75 -26.08
CA ASP A 293 -4.78 2.29 -24.77
C ASP A 293 -4.01 3.41 -24.03
N LYS A 294 -3.01 4.01 -24.68
CA LYS A 294 -2.25 5.13 -24.12
C LYS A 294 -3.16 6.29 -23.67
N ILE A 295 -4.12 6.68 -24.50
CA ILE A 295 -5.05 7.77 -24.19
C ILE A 295 -5.98 7.40 -23.01
N ILE A 296 -6.47 6.16 -22.95
CA ILE A 296 -7.32 5.68 -21.85
C ILE A 296 -6.59 5.79 -20.51
N TYR A 297 -5.33 5.36 -20.44
CA TYR A 297 -4.54 5.47 -19.22
C TYR A 297 -4.15 6.91 -18.88
N TYR A 298 -3.88 7.74 -19.89
CA TYR A 298 -3.68 9.17 -19.67
C TYR A 298 -4.91 9.81 -19.00
N ILE A 299 -6.11 9.55 -19.53
CA ILE A 299 -7.37 10.01 -18.93
C ILE A 299 -7.51 9.50 -17.49
N ARG A 300 -7.25 8.20 -17.26
CA ARG A 300 -7.32 7.59 -15.93
C ARG A 300 -6.37 8.29 -14.94
N SER A 301 -5.13 8.51 -15.35
CA SER A 301 -4.11 9.23 -14.59
C SER A 301 -4.54 10.65 -14.24
N LYS A 302 -5.05 11.42 -15.22
CA LYS A 302 -5.56 12.80 -15.02
C LYS A 302 -6.75 12.90 -14.08
N LEU A 303 -7.58 11.86 -14.02
CA LEU A 303 -8.71 11.80 -13.11
C LEU A 303 -8.34 11.25 -11.73
N THR A 304 -7.16 10.67 -11.55
CA THR A 304 -6.70 10.15 -10.26
C THR A 304 -6.12 11.29 -9.44
N VAL A 305 -6.58 11.47 -8.21
CA VAL A 305 -6.16 12.53 -7.29
C VAL A 305 -5.00 12.04 -6.45
N ASP A 306 -3.89 12.81 -6.40
CA ASP A 306 -2.80 12.56 -5.46
C ASP A 306 -2.87 13.42 -4.19
N ALA A 307 -1.93 13.19 -3.27
CA ALA A 307 -1.92 13.84 -1.97
C ALA A 307 -1.75 15.37 -2.04
N ASN A 308 -1.13 15.91 -3.09
CA ASN A 308 -0.99 17.36 -3.25
C ASN A 308 -2.31 17.95 -3.77
N GLU A 309 -2.89 17.33 -4.79
CA GLU A 309 -4.19 17.74 -5.35
C GLU A 309 -5.30 17.66 -4.28
N LEU A 310 -5.30 16.62 -3.44
CA LEU A 310 -6.22 16.46 -2.32
C LEU A 310 -6.20 17.70 -1.40
N LYS A 311 -5.00 18.17 -1.03
CA LYS A 311 -4.80 19.34 -0.16
C LYS A 311 -5.28 20.65 -0.76
N GLU A 312 -5.19 20.79 -2.08
CA GLU A 312 -5.64 21.98 -2.79
C GLU A 312 -7.17 22.08 -2.87
N ILE A 313 -7.87 20.95 -2.96
CA ILE A 313 -9.33 20.91 -3.08
C ILE A 313 -10.02 21.26 -1.75
N GLY A 314 -9.50 20.75 -0.63
CA GLY A 314 -9.99 21.06 0.71
C GLY A 314 -10.92 20.00 1.30
N SER A 315 -12.17 20.36 1.59
CA SER A 315 -13.12 19.54 2.36
C SER A 315 -13.89 18.54 1.48
N PHE A 316 -13.93 17.28 1.94
CA PHE A 316 -14.70 16.21 1.32
C PHE A 316 -15.62 15.56 2.35
N GLY A 317 -16.78 15.11 1.89
CA GLY A 317 -17.71 14.41 2.74
C GLY A 317 -18.74 13.60 1.98
N HIS A 318 -19.72 13.10 2.71
CA HIS A 318 -20.84 12.36 2.14
C HIS A 318 -22.12 12.60 2.93
N TYR A 319 -23.24 12.43 2.24
CA TYR A 319 -24.57 12.54 2.83
C TYR A 319 -25.07 11.18 3.31
N THR A 320 -25.78 11.17 4.43
CA THR A 320 -26.35 9.94 4.98
C THR A 320 -27.61 10.21 5.79
N LYS A 321 -28.28 9.14 6.24
CA LYS A 321 -29.41 9.22 7.17
C LYS A 321 -28.92 9.32 8.61
N ILE A 322 -29.69 9.98 9.48
CA ILE A 322 -29.37 10.04 10.92
C ILE A 322 -29.23 8.65 11.53
N ASP A 323 -30.14 7.72 11.19
CA ASP A 323 -30.05 6.34 11.65
C ASP A 323 -28.73 5.66 11.24
N THR A 324 -28.24 5.93 10.03
CA THR A 324 -26.97 5.37 9.57
C THR A 324 -25.80 5.99 10.34
N LEU A 325 -25.84 7.31 10.51
CA LEU A 325 -24.86 8.08 11.26
C LEU A 325 -24.67 7.53 12.68
N THR A 326 -25.75 7.42 13.46
CA THR A 326 -25.65 7.07 14.89
C THR A 326 -25.44 5.58 15.13
N ASN A 327 -25.93 4.71 14.24
CA ASN A 327 -25.83 3.24 14.45
C ASN A 327 -24.58 2.63 13.84
N PHE A 328 -24.00 3.24 12.79
CA PHE A 328 -22.93 2.60 12.01
C PHE A 328 -21.69 3.45 11.81
N LEU A 329 -21.77 4.77 11.73
CA LEU A 329 -20.64 5.62 11.34
C LEU A 329 -19.93 6.28 12.52
N ILE A 330 -20.70 6.77 13.51
CA ILE A 330 -20.16 7.36 14.73
C ILE A 330 -20.77 6.58 15.90
N LYS A 331 -19.94 5.74 16.51
CA LYS A 331 -20.31 4.90 17.66
C LYS A 331 -19.64 5.44 18.92
N ALA A 332 -20.43 5.64 19.97
CA ALA A 332 -19.88 5.84 21.31
C ALA A 332 -19.37 4.49 21.85
N ASP A 333 -18.17 4.48 22.44
CA ASP A 333 -17.60 3.32 23.12
C ASP A 333 -18.33 3.06 24.45
N TRP A 334 -19.56 2.55 24.38
CA TRP A 334 -20.24 2.02 25.56
C TRP A 334 -19.88 0.55 25.76
N LYS A 335 -18.84 0.31 26.58
CA LYS A 335 -18.56 -1.03 27.12
C LYS A 335 -19.65 -1.43 28.12
N ASN A 336 -20.69 -2.11 27.66
CA ASN A 336 -21.55 -2.90 28.53
C ASN A 336 -21.66 -4.32 27.96
N GLU A 337 -21.13 -5.26 28.74
CA GLU A 337 -21.10 -6.71 28.58
C GLU A 337 -19.77 -7.30 28.05
N SER A 338 -19.24 -8.19 28.89
CA SER A 338 -18.10 -9.06 28.66
C SER A 338 -18.27 -9.86 27.36
N ASN A 339 -17.32 -9.70 26.44
CA ASN A 339 -17.00 -10.55 25.28
C ASN A 339 -17.40 -10.10 23.86
N SER A 340 -17.55 -8.81 23.57
CA SER A 340 -17.37 -8.36 22.17
C SER A 340 -16.56 -7.09 22.10
N GLU A 341 -15.34 -7.17 21.57
CA GLU A 341 -14.65 -6.01 21.00
C GLU A 341 -15.59 -5.41 19.94
N THR A 342 -16.22 -4.28 20.22
CA THR A 342 -17.00 -3.56 19.23
C THR A 342 -16.02 -3.05 18.18
N GLN A 343 -15.97 -3.71 17.03
CA GLN A 343 -15.12 -3.29 15.94
C GLN A 343 -15.43 -1.83 15.56
N PRO A 344 -14.39 -1.00 15.36
CA PRO A 344 -14.58 0.38 14.95
C PRO A 344 -15.24 0.43 13.56
N PRO A 345 -15.93 1.55 13.23
CA PRO A 345 -16.58 1.68 11.94
C PRO A 345 -15.52 1.89 10.85
N PHE A 346 -15.49 1.03 9.84
CA PHE A 346 -14.57 1.11 8.69
C PHE A 346 -15.29 1.62 7.43
N LEU A 347 -14.54 2.24 6.51
CA LEU A 347 -15.09 2.74 5.25
C LEU A 347 -15.54 1.57 4.37
N ARG A 348 -16.83 1.57 4.01
CA ARG A 348 -17.44 0.56 3.15
C ARG A 348 -17.35 0.97 1.69
N LEU A 349 -16.79 0.10 0.84
CA LEU A 349 -16.87 0.23 -0.61
C LEU A 349 -17.90 -0.77 -1.16
N THR A 350 -18.88 -0.30 -1.93
CA THR A 350 -19.95 -1.13 -2.50
C THR A 350 -19.60 -1.54 -3.92
N ASN A 351 -20.01 -2.74 -4.35
CA ASN A 351 -19.76 -3.19 -5.72
C ASN A 351 -20.36 -2.22 -6.75
N LEU A 352 -19.58 -1.90 -7.79
CA LEU A 352 -19.93 -0.94 -8.84
C LEU A 352 -21.31 -1.20 -9.47
N LYS A 353 -21.71 -2.47 -9.62
CA LYS A 353 -23.00 -2.84 -10.25
C LYS A 353 -24.21 -2.67 -9.32
N GLN A 354 -24.00 -2.31 -8.06
CA GLN A 354 -25.07 -2.11 -7.07
C GLN A 354 -25.32 -0.62 -6.76
N LEU A 355 -24.71 0.28 -7.53
CA LEU A 355 -24.96 1.71 -7.42
C LEU A 355 -26.30 2.08 -8.06
N ASN A 356 -26.84 3.22 -7.63
CA ASN A 356 -28.20 3.63 -7.99
C ASN A 356 -28.29 4.34 -9.34
N ASP A 357 -27.18 4.79 -9.93
CA ASP A 357 -27.19 5.49 -11.22
C ASP A 357 -27.31 4.47 -12.38
N PRO A 358 -28.40 4.51 -13.16
CA PRO A 358 -28.57 3.59 -14.28
C PRO A 358 -27.57 3.85 -15.42
N MET A 359 -27.03 5.05 -15.57
CA MET A 359 -26.05 5.41 -16.61
C MET A 359 -24.60 5.12 -16.19
N GLU A 360 -24.40 4.70 -14.94
CA GLU A 360 -23.09 4.37 -14.39
C GLU A 360 -22.35 3.33 -15.24
N GLY A 361 -21.12 3.68 -15.66
CA GLY A 361 -20.32 2.85 -16.55
C GLY A 361 -20.80 2.78 -18.00
N ARG A 362 -21.82 3.57 -18.40
CA ARG A 362 -22.31 3.66 -19.80
C ARG A 362 -22.03 4.99 -20.49
N VAL A 363 -21.92 6.09 -19.75
CA VAL A 363 -21.84 7.45 -20.30
C VAL A 363 -20.77 7.63 -21.38
N ILE A 364 -19.55 7.13 -21.15
CA ILE A 364 -18.46 7.26 -22.13
C ILE A 364 -18.74 6.54 -23.45
N TYR A 365 -19.44 5.41 -23.40
CA TYR A 365 -19.78 4.64 -24.60
C TYR A 365 -20.77 5.40 -25.47
N ASP A 366 -21.79 5.98 -24.83
CA ASP A 366 -22.78 6.82 -25.50
C ASP A 366 -22.11 8.07 -26.12
N TYR A 367 -21.21 8.72 -25.37
CA TYR A 367 -20.44 9.88 -25.86
C TYR A 367 -19.59 9.57 -27.11
N LEU A 368 -18.98 8.39 -27.16
CA LEU A 368 -18.17 7.92 -28.30
C LEU A 368 -19.03 7.35 -29.45
N GLY A 369 -20.34 7.21 -29.28
CA GLY A 369 -21.25 6.63 -30.28
C GLY A 369 -21.10 5.11 -30.43
N ILE A 370 -20.81 4.42 -29.32
CA ILE A 370 -20.78 2.96 -29.20
C ILE A 370 -22.17 2.50 -28.77
N ASP A 371 -22.86 1.73 -29.62
CA ASP A 371 -24.18 1.19 -29.31
C ASP A 371 -24.09 0.04 -28.30
N ASN A 372 -25.14 -0.16 -27.49
CA ASN A 372 -25.27 -1.22 -26.51
C ASN A 372 -25.18 -2.63 -27.12
N THR A 373 -25.46 -2.77 -28.42
CA THR A 373 -25.29 -4.04 -29.16
C THR A 373 -23.83 -4.53 -29.23
N PHE A 374 -22.84 -3.66 -28.96
CA PHE A 374 -21.44 -4.05 -28.84
C PHE A 374 -21.17 -4.99 -27.66
N PHE A 375 -21.97 -4.89 -26.60
CA PHE A 375 -21.83 -5.69 -25.38
C PHE A 375 -22.70 -6.93 -25.44
N GLN A 376 -22.21 -7.97 -26.10
CA GLN A 376 -22.95 -9.23 -26.27
C GLN A 376 -23.13 -10.05 -24.98
N GLN A 377 -22.46 -9.69 -23.88
CA GLN A 377 -22.44 -10.46 -22.63
C GLN A 377 -22.60 -9.57 -21.40
N TYR A 378 -23.27 -10.10 -20.37
CA TYR A 378 -23.33 -9.49 -19.04
C TYR A 378 -21.93 -9.37 -18.46
N GLN A 379 -21.59 -8.18 -17.96
CA GLN A 379 -20.25 -7.90 -17.48
C GLN A 379 -20.23 -7.91 -15.95
N THR A 380 -19.44 -8.82 -15.40
CA THR A 380 -19.06 -8.79 -13.99
C THR A 380 -18.03 -7.68 -13.76
N SER A 381 -17.97 -7.18 -12.53
CA SER A 381 -16.97 -6.20 -12.12
C SER A 381 -16.59 -6.49 -10.67
N ASN A 382 -15.30 -6.66 -10.42
CA ASN A 382 -14.74 -6.71 -9.07
C ASN A 382 -14.22 -5.34 -8.62
N VAL A 383 -14.82 -4.27 -9.14
CA VAL A 383 -14.60 -2.88 -8.70
C VAL A 383 -15.57 -2.56 -7.59
N PHE A 384 -15.04 -2.07 -6.48
CA PHE A 384 -15.80 -1.61 -5.33
C PHE A 384 -15.51 -0.13 -5.10
N ILE A 385 -16.55 0.67 -4.89
CA ILE A 385 -16.42 2.12 -4.77
C ILE A 385 -17.20 2.69 -3.58
N SER A 386 -16.77 3.87 -3.13
CA SER A 386 -17.52 4.77 -2.27
C SER A 386 -17.50 6.17 -2.88
N SER A 387 -18.67 6.80 -2.96
CA SER A 387 -18.85 8.13 -3.52
C SER A 387 -18.79 9.18 -2.41
N ILE A 388 -18.05 10.26 -2.67
CA ILE A 388 -17.89 11.42 -1.79
C ILE A 388 -18.03 12.70 -2.63
N THR A 389 -18.18 13.84 -1.97
CA THR A 389 -18.44 15.13 -2.61
C THR A 389 -17.79 16.27 -1.84
N ILE A 390 -17.49 17.36 -2.54
CA ILE A 390 -17.07 18.63 -1.94
C ILE A 390 -18.25 19.59 -1.66
N VAL A 391 -19.48 19.18 -2.01
CA VAL A 391 -20.69 20.00 -1.88
C VAL A 391 -21.40 19.65 -0.58
N SER A 392 -21.16 20.42 0.47
CA SER A 392 -21.60 20.12 1.85
C SER A 392 -23.01 20.60 2.22
N ASP A 393 -23.55 21.61 1.53
CA ASP A 393 -24.87 22.18 1.85
C ASP A 393 -25.64 22.58 0.56
N SER A 394 -26.26 21.60 -0.09
CA SER A 394 -26.97 21.78 -1.37
C SER A 394 -28.34 21.10 -1.37
N LEU A 395 -29.39 21.83 -1.81
CA LEU A 395 -30.77 21.33 -1.75
C LEU A 395 -30.98 20.05 -2.58
N PRO A 396 -30.50 19.93 -3.83
CA PRO A 396 -30.50 18.67 -4.56
C PRO A 396 -29.84 17.52 -3.77
N MET A 397 -28.66 17.77 -3.20
CA MET A 397 -27.91 16.75 -2.46
C MET A 397 -28.65 16.31 -1.18
N TRP A 398 -29.18 17.25 -0.41
CA TRP A 398 -30.00 16.95 0.77
C TRP A 398 -31.21 16.09 0.42
N LYS A 399 -31.86 16.40 -0.70
CA LYS A 399 -33.07 15.71 -1.12
C LYS A 399 -32.78 14.27 -1.54
N GLU A 400 -31.78 14.07 -2.39
CA GLU A 400 -31.48 12.77 -2.99
C GLU A 400 -30.70 11.85 -2.04
N TYR A 401 -29.74 12.41 -1.28
CA TYR A 401 -28.75 11.60 -0.54
C TYR A 401 -28.86 11.66 0.98
N ALA A 402 -29.70 12.54 1.54
CA ALA A 402 -29.87 12.71 2.99
C ALA A 402 -31.34 12.59 3.43
N ASP A 403 -31.98 11.48 3.06
CA ASP A 403 -33.34 11.12 3.50
C ASP A 403 -34.37 12.25 3.29
N SER A 404 -34.40 12.84 2.09
CA SER A 404 -35.28 13.97 1.78
C SER A 404 -35.09 15.18 2.72
N SER A 405 -33.82 15.51 2.98
CA SER A 405 -33.33 16.62 3.83
C SER A 405 -33.43 16.41 5.34
N ARG A 406 -33.67 15.18 5.81
CA ARG A 406 -33.73 14.80 7.23
C ARG A 406 -32.46 14.11 7.73
N GLY A 407 -31.48 13.91 6.85
CA GLY A 407 -30.21 13.28 7.16
C GLY A 407 -29.14 14.27 7.64
N ALA A 408 -27.88 13.88 7.46
CA ALA A 408 -26.71 14.69 7.76
C ALA A 408 -25.67 14.59 6.65
N PHE A 409 -24.82 15.60 6.56
CA PHE A 409 -23.57 15.57 5.80
C PHE A 409 -22.41 15.36 6.79
N LEU A 410 -21.47 14.51 6.40
CA LEU A 410 -20.30 14.12 7.17
C LEU A 410 -19.04 14.52 6.42
N GLU A 411 -18.31 15.47 6.97
CA GLU A 411 -16.99 15.85 6.47
C GLU A 411 -15.94 14.92 7.05
N TYR A 412 -15.13 14.30 6.17
CA TYR A 412 -14.02 13.45 6.60
C TYR A 412 -12.91 14.29 7.23
N ASP A 413 -12.23 13.69 8.20
CA ASP A 413 -10.97 14.23 8.66
C ASP A 413 -9.92 14.20 7.53
N MET A 414 -9.15 15.28 7.37
CA MET A 414 -8.20 15.40 6.27
C MET A 414 -7.07 14.37 6.36
N SER A 415 -6.53 14.13 7.56
CA SER A 415 -5.46 13.15 7.75
C SER A 415 -5.93 11.73 7.41
N TYR A 416 -7.21 11.44 7.68
CA TYR A 416 -7.82 10.17 7.28
C TYR A 416 -7.88 9.99 5.76
N LEU A 417 -8.19 11.03 5.00
CA LEU A 417 -8.18 10.95 3.53
C LEU A 417 -6.76 10.91 2.95
N GLU A 418 -5.80 11.60 3.59
CA GLU A 418 -4.38 11.50 3.21
C GLU A 418 -3.87 10.06 3.30
N ASP A 419 -4.21 9.33 4.37
CA ASP A 419 -3.87 7.91 4.53
C ASP A 419 -4.49 7.04 3.42
N ILE A 420 -5.73 7.34 3.01
CA ILE A 420 -6.41 6.62 1.91
C ILE A 420 -5.73 6.89 0.57
N VAL A 421 -5.44 8.17 0.26
CA VAL A 421 -4.81 8.58 -1.01
C VAL A 421 -3.38 8.07 -1.12
N ALA A 422 -2.65 7.97 -0.01
CA ALA A 422 -1.30 7.44 0.03
C ALA A 422 -1.25 5.90 -0.13
N HIS A 423 -2.38 5.21 0.00
CA HIS A 423 -2.40 3.75 -0.02
C HIS A 423 -2.18 3.18 -1.43
N LYS A 424 -1.39 2.10 -1.52
CA LYS A 424 -0.91 1.54 -2.81
C LYS A 424 -1.99 0.82 -3.62
N SER A 425 -3.04 0.34 -2.98
CA SER A 425 -4.10 -0.45 -3.63
C SER A 425 -5.42 0.30 -3.78
N ILE A 426 -5.54 1.51 -3.23
CA ILE A 426 -6.78 2.27 -3.22
C ILE A 426 -6.57 3.49 -4.10
N GLU A 427 -7.52 3.74 -5.00
CA GLU A 427 -7.49 4.90 -5.88
C GLU A 427 -8.53 5.91 -5.42
N PHE A 428 -8.15 7.18 -5.43
CA PHE A 428 -9.03 8.31 -5.21
C PHE A 428 -9.16 9.05 -6.53
N VAL A 429 -10.36 9.16 -7.07
CA VAL A 429 -10.59 9.65 -8.44
C VAL A 429 -11.67 10.72 -8.47
N LYS A 430 -11.50 11.70 -9.37
CA LYS A 430 -12.49 12.72 -9.68
C LYS A 430 -13.41 12.22 -10.78
N VAL A 431 -14.72 12.38 -10.60
CA VAL A 431 -15.69 12.07 -11.67
C VAL A 431 -15.67 13.17 -12.71
N HIS A 432 -15.62 12.77 -13.98
CA HIS A 432 -15.71 13.67 -15.12
C HIS A 432 -17.12 13.66 -15.73
N TYR A 433 -17.64 14.84 -16.06
CA TYR A 433 -19.03 15.02 -16.47
C TYR A 433 -19.11 15.28 -17.97
N LEU A 434 -19.84 14.43 -18.68
CA LEU A 434 -19.98 14.50 -20.14
C LEU A 434 -21.32 15.09 -20.56
N ASP A 435 -21.25 16.06 -21.47
CA ASP A 435 -22.40 16.61 -22.15
C ASP A 435 -22.69 15.80 -23.41
N LEU A 436 -23.72 14.97 -23.38
CA LEU A 436 -24.09 14.13 -24.52
C LEU A 436 -24.78 14.91 -25.65
N MET A 437 -25.20 16.15 -25.39
CA MET A 437 -26.02 16.96 -26.31
C MET A 437 -25.26 18.15 -26.90
N SER A 438 -24.14 18.55 -26.30
CA SER A 438 -23.33 19.68 -26.75
C SER A 438 -22.42 19.31 -27.93
N GLU A 439 -22.42 20.17 -28.96
CA GLU A 439 -21.43 20.16 -30.04
C GLU A 439 -20.14 20.92 -29.68
N ASN A 440 -20.14 21.68 -28.57
CA ASN A 440 -18.95 22.40 -28.11
C ASN A 440 -17.89 21.41 -27.62
N LYS A 441 -16.65 21.60 -28.06
CA LYS A 441 -15.51 20.82 -27.60
C LYS A 441 -15.18 21.17 -26.16
N ASP A 442 -15.01 20.15 -25.33
CA ASP A 442 -14.38 20.29 -24.03
C ASP A 442 -12.88 20.53 -24.25
N GLU A 443 -12.41 21.73 -23.90
CA GLU A 443 -11.02 22.17 -24.09
C GLU A 443 -10.07 21.68 -22.98
N THR A 444 -10.59 20.97 -21.97
CA THR A 444 -9.75 20.31 -20.98
C THR A 444 -8.90 19.20 -21.60
N ASP A 445 -7.82 18.80 -20.93
CA ASP A 445 -6.94 17.73 -21.42
C ASP A 445 -7.67 16.38 -21.54
N VAL A 446 -8.64 16.13 -20.65
CA VAL A 446 -9.54 14.98 -20.73
C VAL A 446 -10.46 15.11 -21.95
N GLY A 447 -11.05 16.29 -22.17
CA GLY A 447 -11.89 16.58 -23.34
C GLY A 447 -11.18 16.36 -24.68
N LYS A 448 -9.95 16.89 -24.82
CA LYS A 448 -9.08 16.67 -26.00
C LYS A 448 -8.77 15.18 -26.20
N SER A 449 -8.44 14.48 -25.12
CA SER A 449 -8.17 13.03 -25.15
C SER A 449 -9.39 12.22 -25.58
N LEU A 450 -10.59 12.60 -25.12
CA LEU A 450 -11.84 11.98 -25.55
C LEU A 450 -12.15 12.22 -27.03
N ASP A 451 -11.83 13.40 -27.58
CA ASP A 451 -11.94 13.66 -29.02
C ASP A 451 -11.01 12.74 -29.82
N ASN A 452 -9.77 12.55 -29.37
CA ASN A 452 -8.82 11.62 -29.98
C ASN A 452 -9.35 10.17 -29.95
N LEU A 453 -9.94 9.71 -28.82
CA LEU A 453 -10.58 8.40 -28.74
C LEU A 453 -11.75 8.27 -29.72
N LYS A 454 -12.56 9.33 -29.88
CA LYS A 454 -13.68 9.36 -30.83
C LYS A 454 -13.20 9.24 -32.27
N GLN A 455 -12.10 9.92 -32.60
CA GLN A 455 -11.44 9.83 -33.91
C GLN A 455 -10.88 8.42 -34.17
N ILE A 456 -10.19 7.82 -33.20
CA ILE A 456 -9.70 6.43 -33.30
C ILE A 456 -10.86 5.46 -33.54
N PHE A 457 -11.92 5.56 -32.74
CA PHE A 457 -13.07 4.68 -32.86
C PHE A 457 -13.74 4.77 -34.23
N LYS A 458 -13.92 5.99 -34.76
CA LYS A 458 -14.42 6.21 -36.12
C LYS A 458 -13.51 5.55 -37.16
N LYS A 459 -12.19 5.70 -37.00
CA LYS A 459 -11.22 5.10 -37.93
C LYS A 459 -11.26 3.57 -37.91
N LEU A 460 -11.37 2.96 -36.73
CA LEU A 460 -11.53 1.51 -36.58
C LEU A 460 -12.83 1.00 -37.24
N LYS A 461 -13.92 1.77 -37.17
CA LYS A 461 -15.16 1.47 -37.91
C LYS A 461 -14.95 1.53 -39.43
N GLU A 462 -14.27 2.56 -39.93
CA GLU A 462 -13.95 2.69 -41.37
C GLU A 462 -13.08 1.54 -41.89
N LEU A 463 -12.20 0.99 -41.05
CA LEU A 463 -11.35 -0.15 -41.37
C LEU A 463 -12.07 -1.51 -41.22
N GLU A 464 -13.34 -1.53 -40.79
CA GLU A 464 -14.10 -2.74 -40.48
C GLU A 464 -13.39 -3.69 -39.48
N ALA A 465 -12.57 -3.13 -38.59
CA ALA A 465 -11.71 -3.85 -37.65
C ALA A 465 -12.48 -4.37 -36.42
N LYS A 466 -13.29 -5.42 -36.61
CA LYS A 466 -14.26 -5.91 -35.60
C LYS A 466 -13.61 -6.35 -34.28
N GLU A 467 -12.49 -7.08 -34.34
CA GLU A 467 -11.82 -7.57 -33.12
C GLU A 467 -11.19 -6.42 -32.34
N GLU A 468 -10.56 -5.48 -33.03
CA GLU A 468 -9.95 -4.28 -32.44
C GLU A 468 -11.02 -3.36 -31.85
N LEU A 469 -12.19 -3.22 -32.49
CA LEU A 469 -13.32 -2.48 -31.91
C LEU A 469 -13.84 -3.13 -30.61
N LYS A 470 -13.90 -4.46 -30.56
CA LYS A 470 -14.27 -5.19 -29.33
C LYS A 470 -13.23 -4.95 -28.24
N SER A 471 -11.95 -5.07 -28.58
CA SER A 471 -10.84 -4.80 -27.66
C SER A 471 -10.83 -3.35 -27.16
N PHE A 472 -11.13 -2.39 -28.03
CA PHE A 472 -11.29 -0.98 -27.67
C PHE A 472 -12.39 -0.79 -26.62
N ALA A 473 -13.56 -1.41 -26.82
CA ALA A 473 -14.67 -1.34 -25.86
C ALA A 473 -14.33 -2.00 -24.50
N GLU A 474 -13.58 -3.11 -24.52
CA GLU A 474 -13.06 -3.77 -23.31
C GLU A 474 -12.07 -2.87 -22.56
N LYS A 475 -11.14 -2.21 -23.26
CA LYS A 475 -10.19 -1.27 -22.64
C LYS A 475 -10.90 -0.06 -22.00
N LEU A 476 -11.96 0.45 -22.63
CA LEU A 476 -12.76 1.56 -22.07
C LEU A 476 -13.40 1.23 -20.72
N LYS A 477 -13.63 -0.05 -20.38
CA LYS A 477 -14.18 -0.45 -19.08
C LYS A 477 -13.32 0.02 -17.91
N LYS A 478 -12.02 0.16 -18.14
CA LYS A 478 -11.05 0.63 -17.13
C LYS A 478 -11.38 2.05 -16.68
N ILE A 479 -12.03 2.86 -17.50
CA ILE A 479 -12.34 4.25 -17.15
C ILE A 479 -13.85 4.55 -17.17
N SER A 480 -14.70 3.61 -17.59
CA SER A 480 -16.12 3.91 -17.82
C SER A 480 -16.86 4.36 -16.56
N TYR A 481 -16.48 3.83 -15.40
CA TYR A 481 -16.97 4.24 -14.08
C TYR A 481 -16.31 5.51 -13.53
N LEU A 482 -15.62 6.28 -14.37
CA LEU A 482 -15.10 7.61 -13.99
C LEU A 482 -15.95 8.74 -14.61
N PHE A 483 -17.02 8.39 -15.32
CA PHE A 483 -17.84 9.34 -16.07
C PHE A 483 -19.29 9.34 -15.64
N LYS A 484 -19.86 10.54 -15.55
CA LYS A 484 -21.29 10.78 -15.36
C LYS A 484 -21.83 11.73 -16.41
N VAL A 485 -23.15 11.75 -16.60
CA VAL A 485 -23.79 12.76 -17.44
C VAL A 485 -23.75 14.12 -16.74
N LYS A 486 -23.64 15.19 -17.52
CA LYS A 486 -23.51 16.57 -17.04
C LYS A 486 -24.67 17.05 -16.16
N ASP A 487 -25.84 16.44 -16.27
CA ASP A 487 -26.98 16.73 -15.39
C ASP A 487 -26.64 16.53 -13.90
N TYR A 488 -25.66 15.68 -13.58
CA TYR A 488 -25.18 15.41 -12.21
C TYR A 488 -23.92 16.22 -11.84
N GLU A 489 -23.49 17.18 -12.64
CA GLU A 489 -22.27 17.97 -12.38
C GLU A 489 -22.33 18.72 -11.03
N TYR A 490 -23.53 19.07 -10.57
CA TYR A 490 -23.76 19.69 -9.26
C TYR A 490 -23.36 18.81 -8.07
N GLU A 491 -23.16 17.50 -8.28
CA GLU A 491 -22.71 16.57 -7.24
C GLU A 491 -21.22 16.76 -6.93
N MET A 492 -20.42 17.25 -7.89
CA MET A 492 -18.95 17.38 -7.78
C MET A 492 -18.32 16.14 -7.11
N GLU A 493 -18.62 14.98 -7.68
CA GLU A 493 -18.34 13.68 -7.08
C GLU A 493 -16.86 13.29 -7.22
N TYR A 494 -16.34 12.69 -6.16
CA TYR A 494 -15.11 11.94 -6.14
C TYR A 494 -15.39 10.52 -5.66
N ARG A 495 -14.51 9.58 -5.98
CA ARG A 495 -14.69 8.17 -5.65
C ARG A 495 -13.43 7.62 -5.01
N ILE A 496 -13.62 6.88 -3.94
CA ILE A 496 -12.61 6.00 -3.36
C ILE A 496 -12.92 4.60 -3.91
N LEU A 497 -11.96 3.95 -4.56
CA LEU A 497 -12.21 2.66 -5.19
C LEU A 497 -11.05 1.69 -5.10
N ILE A 498 -11.39 0.41 -5.23
CA ILE A 498 -10.45 -0.69 -5.40
C ILE A 498 -10.93 -1.61 -6.51
N ASN A 499 -10.02 -2.01 -7.40
CA ASN A 499 -10.28 -3.00 -8.43
C ASN A 499 -9.58 -4.31 -8.06
N LEU A 500 -10.33 -5.31 -7.57
CA LEU A 500 -9.72 -6.57 -7.16
C LEU A 500 -9.14 -7.36 -8.34
N ASP A 501 -9.49 -7.04 -9.59
CA ASP A 501 -8.92 -7.67 -10.78
C ASP A 501 -7.55 -7.08 -11.20
N ASP A 502 -7.07 -6.02 -10.54
CA ASP A 502 -5.78 -5.40 -10.86
C ASP A 502 -4.61 -6.33 -10.52
N THR A 503 -3.62 -6.43 -11.43
CA THR A 503 -2.46 -7.32 -11.27
C THR A 503 -1.65 -7.03 -10.00
N ALA A 504 -1.46 -5.76 -9.62
CA ALA A 504 -0.73 -5.44 -8.40
C ALA A 504 -1.46 -5.95 -7.16
N ILE A 505 -2.80 -5.88 -7.15
CA ILE A 505 -3.64 -6.40 -6.08
C ILE A 505 -3.62 -7.93 -6.08
N GLN A 506 -3.79 -8.56 -7.24
CA GLN A 506 -3.73 -10.02 -7.37
C GLN A 506 -2.39 -10.60 -6.90
N ASN A 507 -1.27 -9.93 -7.18
CA ASN A 507 0.03 -10.37 -6.71
C ASN A 507 0.12 -10.37 -5.17
N ILE A 508 -0.42 -9.34 -4.50
CA ILE A 508 -0.52 -9.30 -3.03
C ILE A 508 -1.36 -10.48 -2.52
N ILE A 509 -2.55 -10.68 -3.09
CA ILE A 509 -3.49 -11.74 -2.68
C ILE A 509 -2.90 -13.15 -2.89
N ASN A 510 -2.18 -13.36 -3.99
CA ASN A 510 -1.61 -14.67 -4.33
C ASN A 510 -0.36 -14.99 -3.50
N ARG A 511 0.44 -13.98 -3.10
CA ARG A 511 1.55 -14.19 -2.15
C ARG A 511 1.03 -14.70 -0.80
N ASP A 512 -0.04 -14.08 -0.28
CA ASP A 512 -0.68 -14.49 0.97
C ASP A 512 -1.11 -15.97 0.98
N ALA A 513 -1.59 -16.48 -0.15
CA ALA A 513 -2.12 -17.84 -0.26
C ALA A 513 -1.03 -18.92 -0.21
N ASN A 514 0.21 -18.57 -0.58
CA ASN A 514 1.35 -19.51 -0.64
C ASN A 514 2.21 -19.48 0.63
N ASP A 515 2.15 -18.40 1.42
CA ASP A 515 2.93 -18.23 2.65
C ASP A 515 2.20 -18.83 3.88
N SER A 516 2.30 -20.16 4.00
CA SER A 516 1.74 -20.97 5.10
C SER A 516 2.43 -20.79 6.46
N SER A 517 3.54 -20.04 6.53
CA SER A 517 4.39 -19.92 7.73
C SER A 517 4.25 -18.59 8.50
N ASN A 518 3.59 -17.57 7.94
CA ASN A 518 3.59 -16.21 8.50
C ASN A 518 2.18 -15.64 8.78
N GLU A 519 1.23 -16.48 9.19
CA GLU A 519 -0.18 -16.10 9.39
C GLU A 519 -0.47 -14.98 10.41
N LYS A 520 0.49 -14.54 11.23
CA LYS A 520 0.18 -13.62 12.34
C LYS A 520 0.76 -12.20 12.32
N TYR A 521 1.78 -11.88 11.52
CA TYR A 521 2.50 -10.60 11.70
C TYR A 521 2.69 -9.74 10.44
N LEU A 522 2.27 -10.20 9.26
CA LEU A 522 2.39 -9.43 8.00
C LEU A 522 1.05 -8.95 7.41
N LYS A 523 -0.09 -9.25 8.04
CA LYS A 523 -1.29 -9.72 7.30
C LYS A 523 -2.61 -8.91 7.42
N LYS A 524 -2.60 -7.58 7.54
CA LYS A 524 -3.82 -6.75 7.36
C LYS A 524 -3.64 -5.46 6.56
N GLU A 525 -2.41 -4.98 6.40
CA GLU A 525 -2.13 -3.62 5.93
C GLU A 525 -1.82 -3.54 4.43
N GLU A 526 -1.37 -4.62 3.77
CA GLU A 526 -0.83 -4.50 2.40
C GLU A 526 -1.88 -4.18 1.32
N ILE A 527 -3.06 -4.81 1.39
CA ILE A 527 -4.19 -4.49 0.50
C ILE A 527 -5.11 -3.42 1.09
N GLY A 528 -5.05 -3.21 2.40
CA GLY A 528 -5.90 -2.28 3.14
C GLY A 528 -7.35 -2.71 3.29
N LEU A 529 -7.68 -4.01 3.18
CA LEU A 529 -9.06 -4.53 3.31
C LEU A 529 -9.23 -5.46 4.52
N GLU A 530 -10.43 -5.45 5.10
CA GLU A 530 -10.81 -6.36 6.17
C GLU A 530 -11.04 -7.79 5.64
N ILE A 531 -10.44 -8.79 6.30
CA ILE A 531 -10.70 -10.21 6.04
C ILE A 531 -11.96 -10.63 6.79
N PHE A 532 -12.89 -11.26 6.07
CA PHE A 532 -14.10 -11.80 6.66
C PHE A 532 -13.96 -13.32 6.86
N ASP A 533 -13.38 -13.71 8.00
CA ASP A 533 -13.01 -15.09 8.41
C ASP A 533 -14.14 -16.15 8.39
N LYS A 534 -15.36 -15.76 8.02
CA LYS A 534 -16.48 -16.71 7.92
C LYS A 534 -16.40 -17.60 6.68
N VAL A 535 -15.42 -17.40 5.78
CA VAL A 535 -15.36 -18.11 4.50
C VAL A 535 -13.96 -18.64 4.19
N ASN A 536 -13.88 -19.94 3.87
CA ASN A 536 -12.66 -20.70 3.61
C ASN A 536 -12.01 -20.38 2.23
N TYR A 537 -12.11 -19.13 1.77
CA TYR A 537 -11.56 -18.70 0.47
C TYR A 537 -10.08 -18.36 0.59
N LYS A 538 -9.30 -18.78 -0.41
CA LYS A 538 -7.87 -18.46 -0.55
C LYS A 538 -7.60 -17.35 -1.56
N ASP A 539 -8.63 -16.78 -2.17
CA ASP A 539 -8.55 -15.71 -3.15
C ASP A 539 -9.24 -14.44 -2.67
N PHE A 540 -9.41 -13.46 -3.57
CA PHE A 540 -10.00 -12.14 -3.27
C PHE A 540 -11.38 -12.21 -2.59
N ARG A 541 -12.12 -13.33 -2.72
CA ARG A 541 -13.44 -13.48 -2.09
C ARG A 541 -13.39 -13.45 -0.57
N LYS A 542 -12.23 -13.69 0.05
CA LYS A 542 -12.05 -13.58 1.52
C LYS A 542 -12.28 -12.15 2.06
N TYR A 543 -12.22 -11.15 1.18
CA TYR A 543 -12.45 -9.74 1.53
C TYR A 543 -13.90 -9.28 1.27
N ILE A 544 -14.69 -10.05 0.52
CA ILE A 544 -16.03 -9.65 0.10
C ILE A 544 -17.04 -10.04 1.18
N VAL A 545 -17.72 -9.04 1.73
CA VAL A 545 -18.84 -9.23 2.64
C VAL A 545 -20.13 -9.39 1.83
N LEU A 546 -20.88 -10.42 2.16
CA LEU A 546 -22.21 -10.69 1.65
C LEU A 546 -23.24 -10.44 2.75
N SER A 547 -24.13 -9.47 2.54
CA SER A 547 -25.21 -9.20 3.49
C SER A 547 -26.57 -9.47 2.84
N PRO A 548 -27.40 -10.39 3.38
CA PRO A 548 -28.69 -10.70 2.80
C PRO A 548 -29.64 -9.51 2.88
N ARG A 549 -30.40 -9.29 1.80
CA ARG A 549 -31.53 -8.36 1.75
C ARG A 549 -32.84 -9.12 1.63
N ASP A 550 -33.94 -8.41 1.87
CA ASP A 550 -35.28 -8.89 1.52
C ASP A 550 -35.34 -9.24 0.03
N ASN A 551 -36.18 -10.23 -0.32
CA ASN A 551 -36.43 -10.69 -1.70
C ASN A 551 -35.26 -11.47 -2.35
N GLY A 552 -34.39 -12.11 -1.55
CA GLY A 552 -33.35 -13.02 -2.05
C GLY A 552 -32.16 -12.33 -2.73
N ARG A 553 -32.01 -11.01 -2.52
CA ARG A 553 -30.88 -10.22 -3.00
C ARG A 553 -29.79 -10.15 -1.93
N TYR A 554 -28.58 -9.77 -2.33
CA TYR A 554 -27.45 -9.57 -1.43
C TYR A 554 -26.78 -8.23 -1.70
N ASP A 555 -26.30 -7.60 -0.64
CA ASP A 555 -25.30 -6.54 -0.73
C ASP A 555 -23.90 -7.14 -0.80
N LEU A 556 -23.12 -6.63 -1.74
CA LEU A 556 -21.71 -6.96 -1.93
C LEU A 556 -20.87 -5.72 -1.64
N PHE A 557 -20.03 -5.81 -0.62
CA PHE A 557 -19.15 -4.72 -0.23
C PHE A 557 -17.86 -5.24 0.40
N VAL A 558 -16.86 -4.37 0.48
CA VAL A 558 -15.60 -4.58 1.20
C VAL A 558 -15.41 -3.44 2.21
N TYR A 559 -14.62 -3.67 3.26
CA TYR A 559 -14.24 -2.63 4.22
C TYR A 559 -12.76 -2.28 4.07
N ILE A 560 -12.46 -0.98 4.00
CA ILE A 560 -11.09 -0.49 4.10
C ILE A 560 -10.66 -0.52 5.57
N ASN A 561 -9.66 -1.34 5.87
CA ASN A 561 -9.11 -1.58 7.21
C ASN A 561 -7.73 -0.91 7.38
N LEU A 562 -7.60 0.33 6.91
CA LEU A 562 -6.40 1.15 7.15
C LEU A 562 -6.50 1.88 8.48
N ALA A 563 -7.64 2.52 8.71
CA ALA A 563 -7.96 3.19 9.96
C ALA A 563 -9.49 3.22 10.14
N PRO A 564 -9.97 3.28 11.39
CA PRO A 564 -11.35 3.64 11.69
C PRO A 564 -11.77 4.92 10.98
N LEU A 565 -13.04 5.02 10.59
CA LEU A 565 -13.64 6.23 10.05
C LEU A 565 -13.43 7.41 11.00
N LYS A 566 -12.95 8.52 10.44
CA LYS A 566 -12.77 9.78 11.16
C LYS A 566 -13.47 10.90 10.41
N TYR A 567 -14.23 11.69 11.15
CA TYR A 567 -14.97 12.83 10.64
C TYR A 567 -14.60 14.08 11.46
N SER A 568 -14.36 15.20 10.78
CA SER A 568 -14.08 16.50 11.38
C SER A 568 -15.36 17.25 11.72
N LYS A 569 -16.41 17.09 10.91
CA LYS A 569 -17.64 17.90 10.99
C LYS A 569 -18.89 17.13 10.58
N VAL A 570 -20.01 17.46 11.22
CA VAL A 570 -21.36 17.02 10.87
C VAL A 570 -22.24 18.24 10.63
N ILE A 571 -22.91 18.29 9.47
CA ILE A 571 -23.94 19.27 9.17
C ILE A 571 -25.29 18.55 9.20
N LEU A 572 -26.20 18.96 10.08
CA LEU A 572 -27.54 18.41 10.16
C LEU A 572 -28.42 19.01 9.07
N GLY A 573 -29.19 18.17 8.38
CA GLY A 573 -30.06 18.59 7.29
C GLY A 573 -31.16 19.54 7.75
N PRO A 574 -31.72 20.35 6.85
CA PRO A 574 -32.61 21.45 7.22
C PRO A 574 -33.99 21.01 7.73
N LYS A 575 -34.32 19.69 7.70
CA LYS A 575 -35.52 19.11 8.32
C LYS A 575 -35.23 18.29 9.57
N VAL A 576 -34.00 18.28 10.08
CA VAL A 576 -33.69 17.60 11.34
C VAL A 576 -34.35 18.37 12.48
N THR A 577 -35.26 17.72 13.21
CA THR A 577 -36.06 18.35 14.28
C THR A 577 -35.55 18.07 15.69
N ASP A 578 -34.60 17.15 15.82
CA ASP A 578 -34.10 16.57 17.06
C ASP A 578 -32.58 16.76 17.21
N ALA A 579 -32.06 17.87 16.69
CA ALA A 579 -30.64 18.23 16.80
C ALA A 579 -30.13 18.19 18.25
N ASP A 580 -30.95 18.63 19.21
CA ASP A 580 -30.64 18.61 20.65
C ASP A 580 -30.51 17.19 21.24
N TYR A 581 -31.05 16.17 20.56
CA TYR A 581 -30.88 14.76 20.93
C TYR A 581 -29.65 14.14 20.25
N ILE A 582 -29.38 14.53 19.01
CA ILE A 582 -28.27 13.99 18.20
C ILE A 582 -26.93 14.56 18.64
N ALA A 583 -26.83 15.88 18.81
CA ALA A 583 -25.57 16.56 19.06
C ALA A 583 -24.84 16.09 20.35
N PRO A 584 -25.51 15.88 21.49
CA PRO A 584 -24.87 15.34 22.68
C PRO A 584 -24.28 13.94 22.47
N TYR A 585 -24.95 13.07 21.71
CA TYR A 585 -24.45 11.75 21.36
C TYR A 585 -23.17 11.84 20.51
N LEU A 586 -23.19 12.69 19.48
CA LEU A 586 -22.01 12.90 18.63
C LEU A 586 -20.81 13.44 19.42
N LYS A 587 -21.05 14.40 20.33
CA LYS A 587 -20.01 14.92 21.23
C LYS A 587 -19.51 13.92 22.25
N LEU A 588 -20.33 12.95 22.66
CA LEU A 588 -19.89 11.86 23.51
C LEU A 588 -18.98 10.88 22.76
N ALA A 589 -19.31 10.58 21.51
CA ALA A 589 -18.53 9.67 20.67
C ALA A 589 -17.22 10.31 20.15
N ASN A 590 -17.27 11.60 19.81
CA ASN A 590 -16.12 12.39 19.38
C ASN A 590 -16.23 13.82 19.95
N PRO A 591 -15.50 14.14 21.04
CA PRO A 591 -15.56 15.46 21.67
C PRO A 591 -15.19 16.62 20.75
N ASP A 592 -14.30 16.38 19.79
CA ASP A 592 -13.73 17.41 18.92
C ASP A 592 -14.56 17.66 17.64
N ILE A 593 -15.55 16.80 17.34
CA ILE A 593 -16.34 16.91 16.10
C ILE A 593 -17.12 18.24 16.04
N GLU A 594 -17.00 18.98 14.95
CA GLU A 594 -17.80 20.19 14.75
C GLU A 594 -19.24 19.79 14.35
N ILE A 595 -20.24 20.49 14.89
CA ILE A 595 -21.65 20.22 14.60
C ILE A 595 -22.32 21.52 14.20
N GLU A 596 -22.85 21.55 12.99
CA GLU A 596 -23.60 22.68 12.43
C GLU A 596 -24.98 22.23 11.94
N ASN A 597 -25.88 23.19 11.72
CA ASN A 597 -27.12 22.97 10.99
C ASN A 597 -26.97 23.53 9.57
N SER A 598 -27.62 22.90 8.60
CA SER A 598 -27.72 23.41 7.23
C SER A 598 -28.23 24.86 7.23
N LYS A 599 -27.61 25.69 6.39
CA LYS A 599 -27.97 27.10 6.22
C LYS A 599 -29.12 27.28 5.23
N ILE A 600 -29.56 26.21 4.58
CA ILE A 600 -30.65 26.25 3.61
C ILE A 600 -31.97 26.45 4.35
N PRO A 601 -32.69 27.56 4.07
CA PRO A 601 -34.00 27.77 4.67
C PRO A 601 -34.98 26.78 4.06
N TYR A 602 -35.50 25.86 4.88
CA TYR A 602 -36.61 25.01 4.49
C TYR A 602 -37.93 25.64 4.97
N ARG A 603 -38.88 25.83 4.06
CA ARG A 603 -40.22 26.36 4.34
C ARG A 603 -41.24 25.25 4.47
#